data_AF-A0A3D1QXZ6-F1
#
_entry.id   AF-A0A3D1QXZ6-F1
#
_cell.length_a   1.000
_cell.length_b   1.000
_cell.length_c   1.000
_cell.angle_alpha   90.00
_cell.angle_beta   90.00
_cell.angle_gamma   90.00
#
_symmetry.space_group_name_H-M   'P 1'
#
loop_
_entity.id
_entity.type
_entity.pdbx_description
1 polymer ?
#
loop_
_entity_poly.entity_id
_entity_poly.type
_entity_poly.pdbx_seq_one_letter_code
_entity_poly.pdbx_strand_id
1 'polypeptide(L)'
;MLRDHGAGRSAPRYAWLNGTMDAPCMHGGGLVVGSVTTGSLVSELRPDGVAHWATGTSAPCLGLFKPVRVGTPLDLGPLPGEKADPQSLWWRHERIHRAVARDYQRLAPPLAEERDAVERAWLASPPEPQAAFAEGDRLLSRWQARLDDSAEFDRRPVWTRGYWRKRARLAS
;
A
#
# COMPACT_ATOMS: atom_id res chain seq x y z
N MET A 1 -8.00 -7.07 9.18
CA MET A 1 -6.84 -7.17 10.11
C MET A 1 -5.58 -6.53 9.55
N LEU A 2 -4.97 -7.00 8.44
CA LEU A 2 -3.68 -6.43 7.95
C LEU A 2 -3.76 -4.97 7.48
N ARG A 3 -4.96 -4.51 7.09
CA ARG A 3 -5.24 -3.13 6.66
C ARG A 3 -5.64 -2.18 7.78
N ASP A 4 -5.76 -2.70 9.00
CA ASP A 4 -6.35 -1.96 10.12
C ASP A 4 -5.44 -0.82 10.59
N HIS A 5 -6.06 0.32 10.94
CA HIS A 5 -5.40 1.53 11.45
C HIS A 5 -5.55 1.72 12.97
N GLY A 6 -6.09 0.72 13.65
CA GLY A 6 -6.45 0.70 15.06
C GLY A 6 -7.96 0.56 15.24
N ALA A 7 -8.38 -0.09 16.32
CA ALA A 7 -9.79 -0.37 16.62
C ALA A 7 -10.68 0.88 16.47
N GLY A 8 -11.74 0.75 15.66
CA GLY A 8 -12.73 1.80 15.42
C GLY A 8 -12.27 2.96 14.53
N ARG A 9 -11.07 2.89 13.92
CA ARG A 9 -10.53 3.97 13.10
C ARG A 9 -10.70 3.69 11.62
N SER A 10 -11.16 4.68 10.87
CA SER A 10 -11.22 4.67 9.41
C SER A 10 -9.98 5.29 8.75
N ALA A 11 -9.05 5.82 9.54
CA ALA A 11 -7.85 6.52 9.06
C ALA A 11 -6.69 6.37 10.06
N PRO A 12 -5.43 6.50 9.59
CA PRO A 12 -4.26 6.50 10.46
C PRO A 12 -4.27 7.67 11.45
N ARG A 13 -3.91 7.39 12.70
CA ARG A 13 -3.74 8.40 13.75
C ARG A 13 -2.27 8.53 14.11
N TYR A 14 -1.66 9.65 13.76
CA TYR A 14 -0.24 9.90 13.97
C TYR A 14 0.06 10.35 15.40
N ALA A 15 0.66 9.46 16.20
CA ALA A 15 1.30 9.83 17.44
C ALA A 15 2.70 10.44 17.20
N TRP A 16 3.08 11.40 18.04
CA TRP A 16 4.34 12.13 17.85
C TRP A 16 5.59 11.28 18.06
N LEU A 17 5.57 10.32 19.00
CA LEU A 17 6.72 9.45 19.31
C LEU A 17 6.96 8.37 18.25
N ASN A 18 5.93 7.58 17.96
CA ASN A 18 6.03 6.31 17.24
C ASN A 18 5.14 6.25 15.97
N GLY A 19 4.61 7.37 15.49
CA GLY A 19 3.79 7.41 14.28
C GLY A 19 2.48 6.64 14.47
N THR A 20 2.24 5.63 13.64
CA THR A 20 1.02 4.79 13.71
C THR A 20 1.35 3.33 14.00
N MET A 21 2.40 3.08 14.78
CA MET A 21 2.84 1.71 15.13
C MET A 21 1.88 0.96 16.08
N ASP A 22 0.74 1.55 16.43
CA ASP A 22 -0.31 0.92 17.24
C ASP A 22 -1.28 0.05 16.42
N ALA A 23 -1.03 -0.14 15.12
CA ALA A 23 -1.86 -0.94 14.22
C ALA A 23 -1.05 -1.67 13.13
N PRO A 24 -1.58 -2.76 12.53
CA PRO A 24 -0.89 -3.54 11.49
C PRO A 24 -0.55 -2.75 10.23
N CYS A 25 -1.42 -1.82 9.81
CA CYS A 25 -1.14 -0.95 8.68
C CYS A 25 -0.43 0.32 9.18
N MET A 26 0.90 0.25 9.29
CA MET A 26 1.71 1.36 9.78
C MET A 26 1.97 2.39 8.68
N HIS A 27 1.63 3.63 8.97
CA HIS A 27 1.97 4.84 8.23
C HIS A 27 3.11 5.57 8.97
N GLY A 28 4.22 5.77 8.28
CA GLY A 28 5.40 6.45 8.83
C GLY A 28 5.09 7.89 9.22
N GLY A 29 5.70 8.38 10.31
CA GLY A 29 5.46 9.76 10.73
C GLY A 29 5.83 10.17 12.16
N GLY A 30 6.40 9.29 13.00
CA GLY A 30 6.87 9.67 14.34
C GLY A 30 8.27 10.31 14.35
N LEU A 31 8.59 11.00 15.45
CA LEU A 31 9.85 11.71 15.68
C LEU A 31 10.98 10.79 16.15
N VAL A 32 10.66 9.74 16.92
CA VAL A 32 11.64 8.79 17.47
C VAL A 32 11.65 7.50 16.64
N VAL A 33 10.46 6.96 16.38
CA VAL A 33 10.26 5.77 15.53
C VAL A 33 9.17 6.06 14.51
N GLY A 34 9.33 5.56 13.29
CA GLY A 34 8.42 5.87 12.19
C GLY A 34 8.39 4.77 11.15
N SER A 35 8.13 3.55 11.57
CA SER A 35 8.02 2.39 10.67
C SER A 35 6.83 2.55 9.71
N VAL A 36 6.95 1.91 8.54
CA VAL A 36 5.93 1.84 7.49
C VAL A 36 5.76 0.37 7.15
N THR A 37 4.53 -0.09 6.97
CA THR A 37 4.29 -1.44 6.43
C THR A 37 4.67 -1.46 4.94
N THR A 38 5.71 -2.20 4.58
CA THR A 38 6.28 -2.21 3.21
C THR A 38 5.77 -3.33 2.33
N GLY A 39 5.02 -4.28 2.90
CA GLY A 39 4.41 -5.39 2.19
C GLY A 39 3.53 -6.20 3.13
N SER A 40 2.65 -7.03 2.58
CA SER A 40 1.81 -7.92 3.36
C SER A 40 1.58 -9.22 2.60
N LEU A 41 1.49 -10.32 3.35
CA LEU A 41 1.29 -11.67 2.85
C LEU A 41 0.24 -12.36 3.73
N VAL A 42 -0.68 -13.07 3.10
CA VAL A 42 -1.56 -14.04 3.74
C VAL A 42 -1.23 -15.41 3.16
N SER A 43 -1.06 -16.41 4.02
CA SER A 43 -0.93 -17.80 3.60
C SER A 43 -2.08 -18.59 4.20
N GLU A 44 -2.82 -19.27 3.35
CA GLU A 44 -3.88 -20.17 3.72
C GLU A 44 -3.37 -21.60 3.57
N LEU A 45 -3.27 -22.31 4.70
CA LEU A 45 -2.77 -23.68 4.77
C LEU A 45 -3.97 -24.62 4.88
N ARG A 46 -4.16 -25.50 3.90
CA ARG A 46 -5.21 -26.53 3.90
C ARG A 46 -4.60 -27.92 3.69
N PRO A 47 -5.29 -29.00 4.09
CA PRO A 47 -4.80 -30.37 3.86
C PRO A 47 -4.56 -30.71 2.39
N ASP A 48 -5.33 -30.09 1.48
CA ASP A 48 -5.30 -30.29 0.03
C ASP A 48 -4.39 -29.30 -0.71
N GLY A 49 -3.81 -28.32 -0.01
CA GLY A 49 -2.86 -27.39 -0.62
C GLY A 49 -2.64 -26.09 0.17
N VAL A 50 -1.75 -25.25 -0.36
CA VAL A 50 -1.44 -23.94 0.21
C VAL A 50 -1.73 -22.86 -0.82
N ALA A 51 -2.44 -21.81 -0.41
CA ALA A 51 -2.64 -20.61 -1.20
C ALA A 51 -1.92 -19.42 -0.55
N HIS A 52 -1.20 -18.64 -1.35
CA HIS A 52 -0.52 -17.44 -0.90
C HIS A 52 -1.07 -16.21 -1.61
N TRP A 53 -1.23 -15.14 -0.85
CA TRP A 53 -1.71 -13.86 -1.34
C TRP A 53 -0.80 -12.76 -0.85
N ALA A 54 -0.15 -12.04 -1.77
CA ALA A 54 0.81 -11.00 -1.45
C ALA A 54 0.41 -9.66 -2.06
N THR A 55 0.71 -8.55 -1.37
CA THR A 55 0.51 -7.22 -1.96
C THR A 55 1.51 -6.94 -3.07
N GLY A 56 2.77 -7.40 -2.93
CA GLY A 56 3.85 -7.03 -3.85
C GLY A 56 4.09 -5.51 -3.96
N THR A 57 3.53 -4.74 -3.04
CA THR A 57 3.52 -3.28 -2.99
C THR A 57 3.55 -2.80 -1.53
N SER A 58 3.85 -1.52 -1.31
CA SER A 58 3.78 -0.92 0.03
C SER A 58 2.37 -0.93 0.60
N ALA A 59 2.23 -0.76 1.92
CA ALA A 59 1.00 -0.51 2.66
C ALA A 59 -0.29 -1.23 2.19
N PRO A 60 -0.78 -2.24 2.92
CA PRO A 60 -1.93 -3.04 2.49
C PRO A 60 -3.26 -2.26 2.44
N CYS A 61 -3.34 -1.09 3.08
CA CYS A 61 -4.52 -0.23 3.07
C CYS A 61 -4.88 0.34 1.69
N LEU A 62 -4.00 0.23 0.69
CA LEU A 62 -4.31 0.48 -0.72
C LEU A 62 -3.89 -0.68 -1.65
N GLY A 63 -3.02 -1.59 -1.18
CA GLY A 63 -2.56 -2.72 -1.97
C GLY A 63 -3.60 -3.83 -2.13
N LEU A 64 -3.67 -4.39 -3.34
CA LEU A 64 -4.38 -5.64 -3.65
C LEU A 64 -3.58 -6.84 -3.14
N PHE A 65 -4.22 -7.75 -2.42
CA PHE A 65 -3.71 -9.10 -2.18
C PHE A 65 -3.89 -9.92 -3.45
N LYS A 66 -2.78 -10.16 -4.15
CA LYS A 66 -2.74 -10.92 -5.41
C LYS A 66 -2.29 -12.35 -5.14
N PRO A 67 -2.88 -13.36 -5.80
CA PRO A 67 -2.45 -14.74 -5.63
C PRO A 67 -1.01 -14.90 -6.15
N VAL A 68 -0.20 -15.65 -5.41
CA VAL A 68 1.21 -15.94 -5.75
C VAL A 68 1.54 -17.40 -5.46
N ARG A 69 2.56 -17.93 -6.14
CA ARG A 69 3.09 -19.28 -5.92
C ARG A 69 4.59 -19.18 -5.64
N VAL A 70 5.06 -19.74 -4.53
CA VAL A 70 6.48 -19.64 -4.11
C VAL A 70 7.43 -20.22 -5.16
N GLY A 71 7.04 -21.32 -5.81
CA GLY A 71 7.84 -21.99 -6.85
C GLY A 71 7.69 -21.42 -8.26
N THR A 72 6.94 -20.33 -8.45
CA THR A 72 6.67 -19.75 -9.77
C THR A 72 6.90 -18.24 -9.71
N PRO A 73 8.16 -17.78 -9.86
CA PRO A 73 8.48 -16.36 -9.81
C PRO A 73 7.78 -15.61 -10.95
N LEU A 74 7.45 -14.35 -10.68
CA LEU A 74 6.88 -13.43 -11.66
C LEU A 74 7.93 -12.38 -12.03
N ASP A 75 8.02 -12.07 -13.32
CA ASP A 75 8.69 -10.85 -13.76
C ASP A 75 7.71 -9.68 -13.63
N LEU A 76 8.01 -8.77 -12.70
CA LEU A 76 7.21 -7.58 -12.40
C LEU A 76 7.96 -6.30 -12.77
N GLY A 77 9.02 -6.41 -13.56
CA GLY A 77 9.95 -5.33 -13.84
C GLY A 77 10.99 -5.11 -12.74
N PRO A 78 11.58 -3.90 -12.66
CA PRO A 78 12.68 -3.63 -11.74
C PRO A 78 12.32 -3.85 -10.27
N LEU A 79 13.20 -4.58 -9.57
CA LEU A 79 13.13 -4.73 -8.12
C LEU A 79 13.29 -3.34 -7.45
N PRO A 80 12.54 -3.05 -6.37
CA PRO A 80 12.68 -1.78 -5.69
C PRO A 80 14.03 -1.65 -5.00
N GLY A 81 14.72 -0.53 -5.27
CA GLY A 81 15.92 -0.12 -4.54
C GLY A 81 15.64 0.96 -3.49
N GLU A 82 16.71 1.46 -2.86
CA GLU A 82 16.62 2.56 -1.88
C GLU A 82 16.16 3.90 -2.51
N LYS A 83 16.47 4.07 -3.80
CA LYS A 83 16.11 5.25 -4.59
C LYS A 83 14.77 5.06 -5.26
N ALA A 84 14.01 6.15 -5.31
CA ALA A 84 12.70 6.19 -5.95
C ALA A 84 12.86 5.88 -7.44
N ASP A 85 12.27 4.75 -7.85
CA ASP A 85 12.28 4.31 -9.24
C ASP A 85 10.85 4.35 -9.80
N PRO A 86 10.54 5.19 -10.81
CA PRO A 86 9.23 5.22 -11.42
C PRO A 86 8.86 3.95 -12.19
N GLN A 87 9.82 3.08 -12.51
CA GLN A 87 9.57 1.81 -13.21
C GLN A 87 9.26 0.66 -12.25
N SER A 88 9.74 0.73 -11.01
CA SER A 88 9.45 -0.30 -10.01
C SER A 88 8.00 -0.24 -9.52
N LEU A 89 7.30 -1.38 -9.57
CA LEU A 89 5.93 -1.55 -9.08
C LEU A 89 5.75 -1.01 -7.65
N TRP A 90 6.70 -1.33 -6.76
CA TRP A 90 6.62 -0.95 -5.37
C TRP A 90 6.69 0.58 -5.18
N TRP A 91 7.60 1.26 -5.89
CA TRP A 91 7.77 2.70 -5.80
C TRP A 91 6.62 3.48 -6.44
N ARG A 92 6.03 2.94 -7.52
CA ARG A 92 4.78 3.47 -8.10
C ARG A 92 3.64 3.43 -7.09
N HIS A 93 3.44 2.29 -6.43
CA HIS A 93 2.45 2.18 -5.36
C HIS A 93 2.77 3.09 -4.16
N GLU A 94 4.02 3.14 -3.73
CA GLU A 94 4.45 3.95 -2.58
C GLU A 94 4.21 5.45 -2.83
N ARG A 95 4.35 5.92 -4.07
CA ARG A 95 4.00 7.30 -4.45
C ARG A 95 2.51 7.58 -4.21
N ILE A 96 1.63 6.70 -4.70
CA ILE A 96 0.18 6.79 -4.50
C ILE A 96 -0.14 6.76 -3.00
N HIS A 97 0.43 5.82 -2.25
CA HIS A 97 0.22 5.70 -0.82
C HIS A 97 0.65 6.97 -0.06
N ARG A 98 1.82 7.55 -0.39
CA ARG A 98 2.28 8.81 0.22
C ARG A 98 1.39 10.00 -0.15
N ALA A 99 0.86 10.05 -1.37
CA ALA A 99 -0.08 11.08 -1.81
C ALA A 99 -1.40 10.97 -1.04
N VAL A 100 -2.00 9.78 -0.98
CA VAL A 100 -3.22 9.51 -0.21
C VAL A 100 -3.04 9.84 1.26
N ALA A 101 -1.89 9.49 1.86
CA ALA A 101 -1.63 9.77 3.27
C ALA A 101 -1.71 11.27 3.64
N ARG A 102 -1.52 12.19 2.68
CA ARG A 102 -1.65 13.65 2.91
C ARG A 102 -3.07 14.04 3.32
N ASP A 103 -4.09 13.35 2.82
CA ASP A 103 -5.49 13.58 3.16
C ASP A 103 -6.28 12.25 3.10
N TYR A 104 -5.90 11.32 3.98
CA TYR A 104 -6.34 9.92 3.91
C TYR A 104 -7.87 9.79 3.92
N GLN A 105 -8.54 10.54 4.80
CA GLN A 105 -10.00 10.48 4.95
C GLN A 105 -10.74 10.87 3.66
N ARG A 106 -10.17 11.79 2.87
CA ARG A 106 -10.74 12.22 1.58
C ARG A 106 -10.32 11.32 0.43
N LEU A 107 -9.04 10.95 0.38
CA LEU A 107 -8.43 10.34 -0.82
C LEU A 107 -8.50 8.81 -0.82
N ALA A 108 -8.47 8.16 0.34
CA ALA A 108 -8.46 6.69 0.42
C ALA A 108 -9.79 6.02 0.02
N PRO A 109 -10.99 6.52 0.43
CA PRO A 109 -12.25 5.80 0.21
C PRO A 109 -12.52 5.35 -1.24
N PRO A 110 -12.41 6.21 -2.29
CA PRO A 110 -12.69 5.77 -3.65
C PRO A 110 -11.68 4.73 -4.18
N LEU A 111 -10.42 4.78 -3.73
CA LEU A 111 -9.41 3.79 -4.10
C LEU A 111 -9.65 2.46 -3.36
N ALA A 112 -10.03 2.54 -2.08
CA ALA A 112 -10.36 1.37 -1.28
C ALA A 112 -11.60 0.64 -1.84
N GLU A 113 -12.61 1.37 -2.29
CA GLU A 113 -13.80 0.79 -2.92
C GLU A 113 -13.46 -0.01 -4.19
N GLU A 114 -12.65 0.58 -5.09
CA GLU A 114 -12.19 -0.11 -6.31
C GLU A 114 -11.36 -1.36 -5.99
N ARG A 115 -10.44 -1.25 -5.03
CA ARG A 115 -9.64 -2.39 -4.54
C ARG A 115 -10.54 -3.50 -4.02
N ASP A 116 -11.48 -3.16 -3.13
CA ASP A 116 -12.34 -4.13 -2.47
C ASP A 116 -13.29 -4.80 -3.47
N ALA A 117 -13.74 -4.08 -4.51
CA ALA A 117 -14.53 -4.67 -5.59
C ALA A 117 -13.74 -5.74 -6.37
N VAL A 118 -12.47 -5.46 -6.69
CA VAL A 118 -11.59 -6.42 -7.38
C VAL A 118 -11.33 -7.64 -6.50
N GLU A 119 -11.00 -7.46 -5.22
CA GLU A 119 -10.74 -8.60 -4.32
C GLU A 119 -11.99 -9.43 -4.05
N ARG A 120 -13.16 -8.82 -3.93
CA ARG A 120 -14.42 -9.57 -3.81
C ARG A 120 -14.65 -10.51 -4.99
N ALA A 121 -14.32 -10.07 -6.21
CA ALA A 121 -14.41 -10.93 -7.39
C ALA A 121 -13.39 -12.08 -7.32
N TRP A 122 -12.17 -11.81 -6.86
CA TRP A 122 -11.10 -12.81 -6.74
C TRP A 122 -11.33 -13.85 -5.64
N LEU A 123 -12.07 -13.51 -4.58
CA LEU A 123 -12.44 -14.48 -3.55
C LEU A 123 -13.34 -15.60 -4.11
N ALA A 124 -14.19 -15.30 -5.10
CA ALA A 124 -15.05 -16.29 -5.75
C ALA A 124 -14.31 -17.07 -6.85
N SER A 125 -13.44 -16.38 -7.61
CA SER A 125 -12.66 -16.97 -8.69
C SER A 125 -11.27 -16.34 -8.71
N PRO A 126 -10.29 -16.94 -8.00
CA PRO A 126 -8.93 -16.43 -7.98
C PRO A 126 -8.34 -16.38 -9.39
N PRO A 127 -7.81 -15.23 -9.85
CA PRO A 127 -7.16 -15.13 -11.14
C PRO A 127 -5.78 -15.81 -11.13
N GLU A 128 -5.22 -16.06 -12.31
CA GLU A 128 -3.80 -16.40 -12.40
C GLU A 128 -2.93 -15.21 -11.93
N PRO A 129 -1.76 -15.47 -11.30
CA PRO A 129 -0.93 -14.42 -10.72
C PRO A 129 -0.59 -13.28 -11.69
N GLN A 130 -0.19 -13.59 -12.93
CA GLN A 130 0.15 -12.59 -13.94
C GLN A 130 -1.02 -11.63 -14.22
N ALA A 131 -2.24 -12.16 -14.34
CA ALA A 131 -3.45 -11.37 -14.58
C ALA A 131 -3.77 -10.47 -13.37
N ALA A 132 -3.58 -10.99 -12.15
CA ALA A 132 -3.79 -10.22 -10.92
C ALA A 132 -2.84 -9.02 -10.80
N PHE A 133 -1.56 -9.22 -11.15
CA PHE A 133 -0.57 -8.14 -11.16
C PHE A 133 -0.85 -7.12 -12.28
N ALA A 134 -1.26 -7.57 -13.47
CA ALA A 134 -1.66 -6.68 -14.56
C ALA A 134 -2.87 -5.81 -14.19
N GLU A 135 -3.89 -6.37 -13.54
CA GLU A 135 -5.04 -5.60 -13.07
C GLU A 135 -4.65 -4.59 -11.99
N GLY A 136 -3.75 -4.98 -11.07
CA GLY A 136 -3.17 -4.06 -10.11
C GLY A 136 -2.43 -2.89 -10.76
N ASP A 137 -1.67 -3.15 -11.83
CA ASP A 137 -0.96 -2.10 -12.58
C ASP A 137 -1.93 -1.09 -13.22
N ARG A 138 -3.04 -1.60 -13.76
CA ARG A 138 -4.11 -0.81 -14.36
C ARG A 138 -4.79 0.09 -13.32
N LEU A 139 -5.07 -0.44 -12.12
CA LEU A 139 -5.59 0.36 -11.00
C LEU A 139 -4.58 1.43 -10.56
N LEU A 140 -3.30 1.10 -10.43
CA LEU A 140 -2.27 2.07 -10.06
C LEU A 140 -2.20 3.23 -11.06
N SER A 141 -2.23 2.92 -12.36
CA SER A 141 -2.18 3.94 -13.40
C SER A 141 -3.40 4.86 -13.35
N ARG A 142 -4.60 4.30 -13.12
CA ARG A 142 -5.83 5.07 -12.94
C ARG A 142 -5.80 5.94 -11.68
N TRP A 143 -5.35 5.38 -10.57
CA TRP A 143 -5.28 6.09 -9.29
C TRP A 143 -4.26 7.21 -9.32
N GLN A 144 -3.13 7.02 -10.01
CA GLN A 144 -2.14 8.06 -10.25
C GLN A 144 -2.79 9.24 -10.99
N ALA A 145 -3.46 8.99 -12.11
CA ALA A 145 -4.15 10.05 -12.87
C ALA A 145 -5.17 10.82 -12.01
N ARG A 146 -5.99 10.10 -11.21
CA ARG A 146 -6.95 10.72 -10.29
C ARG A 146 -6.28 11.63 -9.25
N LEU A 147 -5.12 11.24 -8.75
CA LEU A 147 -4.41 11.98 -7.70
C LEU A 147 -3.69 13.20 -8.27
N ASP A 148 -3.19 13.11 -9.50
CA ASP A 148 -2.54 14.23 -10.21
C ASP A 148 -3.53 15.39 -10.45
N ASP A 149 -4.83 15.08 -10.61
CA ASP A 149 -5.91 16.07 -10.73
C ASP A 149 -6.39 16.65 -9.38
N SER A 150 -5.89 16.13 -8.25
CA SER A 150 -6.39 16.50 -6.92
C SER A 150 -5.60 17.65 -6.30
N ALA A 151 -6.30 18.64 -5.71
CA ALA A 151 -5.65 19.75 -5.02
C ALA A 151 -4.79 19.25 -3.84
N GLU A 152 -3.53 19.68 -3.81
CA GLU A 152 -2.55 19.25 -2.80
C GLU A 152 -2.71 20.03 -1.49
N PHE A 153 -3.31 19.39 -0.47
CA PHE A 153 -3.20 19.86 0.91
C PHE A 153 -2.79 18.71 1.83
N ASP A 154 -1.73 18.93 2.60
CA ASP A 154 -1.20 17.93 3.55
C ASP A 154 -1.74 18.19 4.95
N ARG A 155 -2.77 17.42 5.33
CA ARG A 155 -3.45 17.45 6.63
C ARG A 155 -2.70 16.70 7.73
N ARG A 156 -1.59 16.02 7.41
CA ARG A 156 -0.81 15.31 8.43
C ARG A 156 -0.17 16.29 9.40
N PRO A 157 0.12 15.87 10.64
CA PRO A 157 0.83 16.70 11.58
C PRO A 157 2.19 17.19 11.05
N VAL A 158 2.62 18.37 11.48
CA VAL A 158 3.84 19.03 10.99
C VAL A 158 5.10 18.17 11.16
N TRP A 159 5.19 17.39 12.24
CA TRP A 159 6.32 16.48 12.47
C TRP A 159 6.31 15.32 11.46
N THR A 160 5.14 14.77 11.15
CA THR A 160 4.97 13.74 10.12
C THR A 160 5.31 14.29 8.73
N ARG A 161 4.95 15.54 8.43
CA ARG A 161 5.39 16.23 7.19
C ARG A 161 6.91 16.36 7.14
N GLY A 162 7.55 16.73 8.25
CA GLY A 162 9.01 16.74 8.39
C GLY A 162 9.66 15.38 8.14
N TYR A 163 9.13 14.33 8.77
CA TYR A 163 9.55 12.94 8.56
C TYR A 163 9.55 12.57 7.07
N TRP A 164 8.44 12.85 6.36
CA TRP A 164 8.32 12.49 4.95
C TRP A 164 9.17 13.35 4.02
N ARG A 165 9.41 14.64 4.33
CA ARG A 165 10.39 15.46 3.59
C ARG A 165 11.79 14.88 3.70
N LYS A 166 12.21 14.41 4.89
CA LYS A 166 13.50 13.73 5.08
C LYS A 166 13.58 12.44 4.25
N ARG A 167 12.54 11.61 4.30
CA ARG A 167 12.48 10.36 3.52
C ARG A 167 12.49 10.59 2.01
N ALA A 168 11.80 11.64 1.53
CA ALA A 168 11.84 12.02 0.12
C ALA A 168 13.25 12.38 -0.34
N ARG A 169 14.02 13.14 0.46
CA ARG A 169 15.43 13.48 0.16
C ARG A 169 16.37 12.28 0.20
N LEU A 170 16.08 11.26 1.01
CA LEU A 170 16.90 10.04 1.04
C LEU A 170 16.63 9.16 -0.18
N ALA A 171 15.39 9.15 -0.66
CA ALA A 171 14.95 8.39 -1.82
C ALA A 171 15.23 9.09 -3.16
N SER A 172 15.58 10.37 -3.18
CA SER A 172 16.00 11.10 -4.39
C SER A 172 17.39 10.72 -4.86
#